data_AF-A0A951WTU1-F1
#
_entry.id   AF-A0A951WTU1-F1
#
_cell.length_a   1.000
_cell.length_b   1.000
_cell.length_c   1.000
_cell.angle_alpha   90.00
_cell.angle_beta   90.00
_cell.angle_gamma   90.00
#
_symmetry.space_group_name_H-M   'P 1'
#
loop_
_entity.id
_entity.type
_entity.pdbx_description
1 polymer ?
#
loop_
_entity_poly.entity_id
_entity_poly.type
_entity_poly.pdbx_seq_one_letter_code
_entity_poly.pdbx_strand_id
1 'polypeptide(L)'
;MAEQIVQGVFAEVAEFLARRPSDDEILAYHAPEHIQRRASELLEANRSRRLTDAENAELDEYEHMDHFVAMLKAKTRIRMQGK
;
A
#
# COMPACT_ATOMS: atom_id res chain seq x y z
N MET A 1 3.94 -18.74 -0.43
CA MET A 1 4.91 -17.66 -0.73
C MET A 1 4.61 -17.00 -2.08
N ALA A 2 4.65 -17.69 -3.22
CA ALA A 2 4.39 -17.06 -4.54
C ALA A 2 2.94 -16.57 -4.75
N GLU A 3 1.95 -17.27 -4.17
CA GLU A 3 0.53 -16.96 -4.37
C GLU A 3 0.08 -15.66 -3.66
N GLN A 4 0.77 -15.29 -2.58
CA GLN A 4 0.47 -14.12 -1.76
C GLN A 4 0.98 -12.82 -2.42
N ILE A 5 2.05 -12.93 -3.23
CA ILE A 5 2.59 -11.80 -4.00
C ILE A 5 1.57 -11.29 -5.03
N VAL A 6 0.67 -12.13 -5.52
CA VAL A 6 -0.25 -11.78 -6.62
C VAL A 6 -1.52 -11.07 -6.14
N GLN A 7 -1.82 -11.08 -4.84
CA GLN A 7 -3.10 -10.58 -4.28
C GLN A 7 -2.94 -9.60 -3.10
N GLY A 8 -1.72 -9.13 -2.83
CA GLY A 8 -1.41 -8.23 -1.71
C GLY A 8 -1.25 -6.77 -2.11
N VAL A 9 -1.13 -5.89 -1.12
CA VAL A 9 -0.89 -4.44 -1.33
C VAL A 9 0.32 -4.16 -2.21
N PHE A 10 1.35 -5.01 -2.15
CA PHE A 10 2.52 -4.91 -3.01
C PHE A 10 2.17 -5.08 -4.49
N ALA A 11 1.34 -6.07 -4.84
CA ALA A 11 0.91 -6.28 -6.24
C ALA A 11 0.13 -5.08 -6.77
N GLU A 12 -0.77 -4.51 -5.97
CA GLU A 12 -1.56 -3.35 -6.38
C GLU A 12 -0.69 -2.12 -6.66
N VAL A 13 0.30 -1.87 -5.79
CA VAL A 13 1.27 -0.79 -6.00
C VAL A 13 2.16 -1.08 -7.22
N ALA A 14 2.61 -2.33 -7.39
CA ALA A 14 3.43 -2.71 -8.54
C ALA A 14 2.68 -2.55 -9.87
N GLU A 15 1.43 -3.00 -9.93
CA GLU A 15 0.53 -2.86 -11.08
C GLU A 15 0.25 -1.38 -11.39
N PHE A 16 0.01 -0.56 -10.36
CA PHE A 16 -0.12 0.89 -10.51
C PHE A 16 1.14 1.51 -11.14
N LEU A 17 2.32 1.17 -10.64
CA LEU A 17 3.59 1.70 -11.17
C LEU A 17 3.91 1.18 -12.58
N ALA A 18 3.56 -0.06 -12.90
CA ALA A 18 3.76 -0.67 -14.21
C ALA A 18 3.02 0.08 -15.33
N ARG A 19 1.90 0.73 -15.00
CA ARG A 19 1.12 1.58 -15.92
C ARG A 19 1.78 2.93 -16.24
N ARG A 20 2.93 3.23 -15.63
CA ARG A 20 3.67 4.49 -15.80
C ARG A 20 2.80 5.72 -15.49
N PRO A 21 2.26 5.83 -14.27
CA PRO A 21 1.38 6.92 -13.89
C PRO A 21 2.10 8.26 -13.99
N SER A 22 1.33 9.29 -14.33
CA SER A 22 1.77 10.69 -14.30
C SER A 22 2.08 11.17 -12.89
N ASP A 23 2.75 12.32 -12.78
CA ASP A 23 3.04 12.95 -11.50
C ASP A 23 1.74 13.18 -10.70
N ASP A 24 0.68 13.67 -11.35
CA ASP A 24 -0.61 13.94 -10.71
C ASP A 24 -1.30 12.64 -10.26
N GLU A 25 -1.27 11.57 -11.07
CA GLU A 25 -1.81 10.26 -10.69
C GLU A 25 -1.07 9.66 -9.50
N ILE A 26 0.26 9.81 -9.43
CA ILE A 26 1.05 9.39 -8.26
C ILE A 26 0.61 10.14 -7.00
N LEU A 27 0.38 11.45 -7.09
CA LEU A 27 -0.05 12.26 -5.95
C LEU A 27 -1.48 11.93 -5.51
N ALA A 28 -2.36 11.62 -6.46
CA ALA A 28 -3.74 11.23 -6.25
C ALA A 28 -3.92 9.73 -5.90
N TYR A 29 -2.86 8.92 -5.95
CA TYR A 29 -2.97 7.49 -5.69
C TYR A 29 -3.50 7.19 -4.30
N HIS A 30 -4.48 6.29 -4.24
CA HIS A 30 -4.97 5.66 -3.01
C HIS A 30 -5.06 4.16 -3.26
N ALA A 31 -4.81 3.37 -2.22
CA ALA A 31 -4.99 1.92 -2.32
C ALA A 31 -6.44 1.59 -2.73
N PRO A 32 -6.69 0.55 -3.52
CA PRO A 32 -8.04 0.11 -3.86
C PRO A 32 -8.91 -0.20 -2.63
N GLU A 33 -10.24 -0.13 -2.77
CA GLU A 33 -11.16 -0.33 -1.64
C GLU A 33 -11.00 -1.68 -0.94
N HIS A 34 -10.72 -2.76 -1.66
CA HIS A 34 -10.52 -4.08 -1.05
C HIS A 34 -9.28 -4.12 -0.16
N ILE A 35 -8.20 -3.44 -0.56
CA ILE A 35 -6.99 -3.28 0.25
C ILE A 35 -7.28 -2.48 1.51
N GLN A 36 -7.95 -1.33 1.38
CA GLN A 36 -8.30 -0.50 2.53
C GLN A 36 -9.21 -1.25 3.51
N ARG A 37 -10.18 -2.00 2.99
CA ARG A 37 -11.10 -2.81 3.79
C ARG A 37 -10.36 -3.90 4.55
N ARG A 38 -9.49 -4.64 3.88
CA ARG A 38 -8.71 -5.71 4.50
C ARG A 38 -7.78 -5.19 5.61
N ALA A 39 -7.08 -4.08 5.37
CA ALA A 39 -6.30 -3.42 6.41
C ALA A 39 -7.16 -3.01 7.61
N SER A 40 -8.36 -2.45 7.36
CA SER A 40 -9.29 -2.06 8.41
C SER A 40 -9.79 -3.24 9.24
N GLU A 41 -10.12 -4.37 8.59
CA GLU A 41 -10.51 -5.62 9.24
C GLU A 41 -9.40 -6.17 10.15
N LEU A 42 -8.15 -6.15 9.69
CA LEU A 42 -7.01 -6.59 10.49
C LEU A 42 -6.77 -5.69 11.70
N LEU A 43 -6.90 -4.37 11.54
CA LEU A 43 -6.80 -3.42 12.65
C LEU A 43 -7.93 -3.61 13.67
N GLU A 44 -9.15 -3.92 13.22
CA GLU A 44 -10.27 -4.26 14.10
C GLU A 44 -10.05 -5.60 14.81
N ALA A 45 -9.54 -6.60 14.10
CA ALA A 45 -9.14 -7.88 14.68
C ALA A 45 -8.05 -7.68 15.73
N ASN A 46 -7.04 -6.84 15.49
CA ASN A 46 -5.96 -6.53 16.45
C ASN A 46 -6.50 -5.90 17.74
N ARG A 47 -7.52 -5.03 17.64
CA ARG A 47 -8.17 -4.42 18.80
C ARG A 47 -9.02 -5.40 19.61
N SER A 48 -9.58 -6.42 18.96
CA SER A 48 -10.52 -7.37 19.59
C SER A 48 -9.85 -8.67 20.04
N ARG A 49 -8.73 -9.06 19.42
CA ARG A 49 -7.99 -10.27 19.73
C ARG A 49 -6.52 -10.17 19.33
N ARG A 50 -5.74 -11.14 19.79
CA ARG A 50 -4.39 -11.35 19.25
C ARG A 50 -4.48 -11.80 17.80
N LEU A 51 -3.72 -11.16 16.93
CA LEU A 51 -3.56 -11.57 15.54
C LEU A 51 -2.74 -12.86 15.45
N THR A 52 -3.02 -13.64 14.42
CA THR A 52 -2.16 -14.76 14.01
C THR A 52 -0.88 -14.21 13.39
N ASP A 53 0.17 -15.02 13.32
CA ASP A 53 1.45 -14.60 12.74
C ASP A 53 1.30 -14.18 11.26
N ALA A 54 0.41 -14.84 10.52
CA ALA A 54 0.10 -14.47 9.13
C ALA A 54 -0.59 -13.11 9.03
N GLU A 55 -1.51 -12.80 9.95
CA GLU A 55 -2.21 -11.52 9.98
C GLU A 55 -1.31 -10.36 10.44
N ASN A 56 -0.37 -10.63 11.37
CA ASN A 56 0.65 -9.64 11.71
C ASN A 56 1.54 -9.35 10.52
N ALA A 57 2.04 -10.38 9.83
CA ALA A 57 2.83 -10.20 8.62
C ALA A 57 2.07 -9.41 7.54
N GLU A 58 0.77 -9.66 7.38
CA GLU A 58 -0.07 -8.91 6.45
C GLU A 58 -0.23 -7.42 6.86
N LEU A 59 -0.38 -7.12 8.16
CA LEU A 59 -0.38 -5.74 8.66
C LEU A 59 0.96 -5.03 8.44
N ASP A 60 2.08 -5.72 8.68
CA ASP A 60 3.42 -5.18 8.45
C ASP A 60 3.62 -4.83 6.96
N GLU A 61 3.08 -5.64 6.05
CA GLU A 61 3.08 -5.33 4.61
C GLU A 61 2.30 -4.05 4.28
N TYR A 62 1.13 -3.83 4.89
CA TYR A 62 0.36 -2.60 4.71
C TYR A 62 1.14 -1.37 5.22
N GLU A 63 1.78 -1.46 6.38
CA GLU A 63 2.59 -0.37 6.93
C GLU A 63 3.77 -0.03 6.02
N HIS A 64 4.51 -1.05 5.56
CA HIS A 64 5.63 -0.85 4.65
C HIS A 64 5.20 -0.18 3.34
N MET A 65 4.06 -0.57 2.78
CA MET A 65 3.55 0.01 1.54
C MET A 65 3.01 1.42 1.72
N ASP A 66 2.37 1.73 2.86
CA ASP A 66 1.97 3.11 3.17
C ASP A 66 3.19 4.04 3.23
N HIS A 67 4.24 3.62 3.94
CA HIS A 67 5.49 4.38 4.00
C HIS A 67 6.13 4.56 2.63
N PHE A 68 6.18 3.49 1.82
CA PHE A 68 6.69 3.54 0.45
C PHE A 68 5.92 4.54 -0.41
N VAL A 69 4.58 4.49 -0.41
CA VAL A 69 3.73 5.40 -1.18
C VAL A 69 3.90 6.84 -0.69
N ALA A 70 4.01 7.06 0.62
CA ALA A 70 4.27 8.39 1.17
C ALA A 70 5.60 8.97 0.67
N MET A 71 6.67 8.17 0.65
CA MET A 71 7.97 8.56 0.09
C MET A 71 7.89 8.84 -1.41
N LEU A 72 7.18 7.99 -2.16
CA LEU A 72 6.96 8.18 -3.59
C LEU A 72 6.30 9.53 -3.87
N LYS A 73 5.21 9.84 -3.16
CA LYS A 73 4.52 11.14 -3.28
C LYS A 73 5.43 12.30 -2.92
N ALA A 74 6.20 12.20 -1.83
CA ALA A 74 7.13 13.24 -1.43
C ALA A 74 8.18 13.53 -2.51
N LYS A 75 8.79 12.50 -3.09
CA LYS A 75 9.77 12.63 -4.19
C LYS A 75 9.14 13.22 -5.46
N THR A 76 7.91 12.85 -5.79
CA THR A 76 7.17 13.43 -6.92
C THR A 76 6.95 14.93 -6.74
N ARG A 77 6.53 15.38 -5.54
CA ARG A 77 6.38 16.82 -5.25
C ARG A 77 7.68 17.59 -5.43
N ILE A 78 8.79 17.06 -4.90
CA ILE A 78 10.12 17.68 -5.06
C ILE A 78 10.49 17.81 -6.55
N ARG A 79 10.26 16.76 -7.34
CA ARG A 79 10.51 16.76 -8.78
C ARG A 79 9.66 17.80 -9.52
N MET A 80 8.38 17.96 -9.15
CA MET A 80 7.50 18.95 -9.77
C MET A 80 7.86 20.40 -9.42
N GLN A 81 8.42 20.64 -8.22
CA GLN A 81 8.85 21.99 -7.79
C GLN A 81 10.15 22.47 -8.48
N GLY A 82 10.94 21.54 -9.03
CA GLY A 82 12.15 21.86 -9.80
C GLY A 82 11.91 22.00 -11.32
N LYS A 83 10.66 21.89 -11.77
CA LYS A 83 10.23 22.25 -13.14
C LYS A 83 9.82 23.71 -13.17
#